data_AF-A0A382SMV5-F1
#
_entry.id   AF-A0A382SMV5-F1
#
_cell.length_a   1.000
_cell.length_b   1.000
_cell.length_c   1.000
_cell.angle_alpha   90.00
_cell.angle_beta   90.00
_cell.angle_gamma   90.00
#
_symmetry.space_group_name_H-M   'P 1'
#
loop_
_entity.id
_entity.type
_entity.pdbx_description
1 polymer ?
#
loop_
_entity_poly.entity_id
_entity_poly.type
_entity_poly.pdbx_seq_one_letter_code
_entity_poly.pdbx_strand_id
1 'polypeptide(L)' 'MESIPYDKRSGKIWFDGKPVNWSDVKIHVLSHGLHYASCV' A
#
# COMPACT_ATOMS: atom_id res chain seq x y z
N MET A 1 -2.67 14.24 -14.22
CA MET A 1 -1.83 13.27 -13.48
C MET A 1 -1.71 13.81 -12.06
N GLU A 2 -1.99 13.00 -11.04
CA GLU A 2 -1.79 13.44 -9.65
C GLU A 2 -0.31 13.74 -9.40
N SER A 3 -0.03 14.82 -8.67
CA SER A 3 1.33 15.33 -8.45
C SER A 3 2.04 14.70 -7.25
N ILE A 4 1.31 14.07 -6.33
CA ILE A 4 1.86 13.51 -5.09
C ILE A 4 2.06 12.00 -5.29
N PRO A 5 3.30 11.48 -5.14
CA PRO A 5 3.57 10.05 -5.14
C PRO A 5 2.71 9.30 -4.12
N TYR A 6 2.24 8.10 -4.49
CA TYR A 6 1.32 7.34 -3.63
C TYR A 6 1.86 7.12 -2.23
N ASP A 7 3.14 6.79 -2.06
CA ASP A 7 3.79 6.58 -0.75
C ASP A 7 3.86 7.82 0.14
N LYS A 8 3.71 9.03 -0.44
CA LYS A 8 3.79 10.32 0.26
C LYS A 8 2.43 10.92 0.60
N ARG A 9 1.33 10.20 0.33
CA ARG A 9 -0.02 10.69 0.64
C ARG A 9 -0.28 10.67 2.14
N SER A 10 -1.00 11.69 2.61
CA SER A 10 -1.48 11.77 3.99
C SER A 10 -2.82 11.05 4.15
N GLY A 11 -3.13 10.62 5.38
CA GLY A 11 -4.43 10.04 5.73
C GLY A 11 -4.31 8.61 6.23
N LYS A 12 -5.44 7.89 6.20
CA LYS A 12 -5.53 6.48 6.58
C LYS A 12 -5.97 5.62 5.41
N ILE A 13 -5.44 4.41 5.37
CA ILE A 13 -5.86 3.34 4.45
C ILE A 13 -6.43 2.20 5.29
N TRP A 14 -7.47 1.55 4.77
CA TRP A 14 -7.98 0.33 5.37
C TRP A 14 -7.06 -0.84 5.01
N PHE A 15 -6.47 -1.47 6.00
CA PHE A 15 -5.50 -2.55 5.81
C PHE A 15 -5.70 -3.59 6.92
N ASP A 16 -5.90 -4.86 6.53
CA ASP A 16 -6.10 -5.99 7.44
C ASP A 16 -7.15 -5.75 8.53
N GLY A 17 -8.33 -5.26 8.13
CA GLY A 17 -9.49 -5.10 9.02
C GLY A 17 -9.43 -3.88 9.94
N LYS A 18 -8.50 -2.94 9.73
CA LYS A 18 -8.38 -1.72 10.55
C LYS A 18 -7.92 -0.51 9.72
N PRO A 19 -8.20 0.73 10.18
CA PRO A 19 -7.65 1.93 9.57
C PRO A 19 -6.21 2.18 10.06
N VAL A 20 -5.25 2.15 9.14
CA VAL A 20 -3.81 2.34 9.40
C VAL A 20 -3.35 3.64 8.73
N ASN A 21 -2.36 4.35 9.30
CA ASN A 21 -1.82 5.53 8.62
C ASN A 21 -1.17 5.12 7.30
N TRP A 22 -1.35 5.95 6.28
CA TRP A 22 -0.88 5.64 4.93
C TRP A 22 0.63 5.37 4.86
N SER A 23 1.44 6.14 5.60
CA SER A 23 2.90 5.99 5.67
C SER A 23 3.35 4.65 6.24
N ASP A 24 2.51 4.02 7.07
CA ASP A 24 2.86 2.87 7.91
C ASP A 24 2.52 1.54 7.22
N VAL A 25 1.69 1.56 6.18
CA VAL A 25 1.34 0.35 5.43
C VAL A 25 2.49 -0.02 4.49
N LYS A 26 3.04 -1.20 4.72
CA LYS A 26 4.12 -1.81 3.93
C LYS A 26 3.76 -3.25 3.62
N ILE A 27 4.24 -3.72 2.47
CA ILE A 27 4.28 -5.15 2.12
C ILE A 27 5.74 -5.58 2.04
N HIS A 28 6.00 -6.86 2.25
CA HIS A 28 7.35 -7.39 2.13
C HIS A 28 7.77 -7.42 0.65
N VAL A 29 9.04 -7.13 0.36
CA VAL A 29 9.52 -7.14 -1.04
C VAL A 29 9.35 -8.51 -1.68
N LEU A 30 9.46 -9.60 -0.92
CA LEU A 30 9.22 -10.98 -1.37
C LEU A 30 7.74 -11.40 -1.46
N SER A 31 6.78 -10.46 -1.45
CA SER A 31 5.37 -10.79 -1.62
C SER A 31 5.10 -11.42 -2.99
N HIS A 32 4.33 -12.50 -3.01
CA HIS A 32 3.98 -13.24 -4.24
C HIS A 32 3.26 -12.36 -5.27
N GLY A 33 2.37 -11.48 -4.82
CA GLY A 33 1.67 -10.51 -5.69
C GLY A 33 2.62 -9.60 -6.47
N LEU A 34 3.76 -9.22 -5.89
CA LEU A 34 4.76 -8.39 -6.55
C LEU A 34 5.56 -9.14 -7.61
N HIS A 35 5.89 -10.41 -7.35
CA HIS A 35 6.75 -11.21 -8.22
C HIS A 35 6.00 -11.94 -9.35
N TYR A 36 4.74 -12.29 -9.10
CA TYR A 36 3.93 -13.12 -10.01
C TYR A 36 2.69 -12.41 -10.53
N ALA A 37 2.58 -11.09 -10.33
CA ALA A 37 1.42 -10.29 -10.71
C ALA A 37 0.07 -10.86 -10.22
N SER A 38 0.11 -11.57 -9.09
CA SER A 38 -1.05 -12.22 -8.49
C SER A 38 -1.87 -11.18 -7.72
N CYS A 39 -2.85 -10.57 -8.39
CA CYS A 39 -3.84 -9.68 -7.80
C CYS A 39 -5.26 -10.06 -8.23
N VAL A 40 -6.24 -9.74 -7.39
CA VAL A 40 -7.69 -9.86 -7.64
C VAL A 40 -8.39 -8.54 -7.39
#